data_AF-A0A8H6M587-F1
#
_entry.id   AF-A0A8H6M587-F1
#
_cell.length_a   1.000
_cell.length_b   1.000
_cell.length_c   1.000
_cell.angle_alpha   90.00
_cell.angle_beta   90.00
_cell.angle_gamma   90.00
#
_symmetry.space_group_name_H-M   'P 1'
#
loop_
_entity.id
_entity.type
_entity.pdbx_description
1 polymer ?
#
loop_
_entity_poly.entity_id
_entity_poly.type
_entity_poly.pdbx_seq_one_letter_code
_entity_poly.pdbx_strand_id
1 'polypeptide(L)'
;MTHEIPEAPSPDEEVSDPDEDASDLSDPGSDASLPPRQPTPVELDDPKDTMSSRRQTVSMKNQLNQDSTYTAVKNTIDAMLGNGINLPILLEAITWNNQKAIDNARIRYQRTALLHSQELPVILERWWKPPRDLLRRGGKRPEGATSTMEAFAVKVATDLIRRELKALGPKLRLPAGKDVDCERLTEAGVEEMTELMKHDAPTMWKLLY
;
A
#
# COMPACT_ATOMS: atom_id res chain seq x y z
N MET A 1 18.12 66.79 -38.59
CA MET A 1 17.51 65.54 -38.07
C MET A 1 18.06 65.38 -36.66
N THR A 2 17.46 66.14 -35.77
CA THR A 2 17.85 66.51 -34.40
C THR A 2 16.59 67.10 -33.74
N HIS A 3 16.55 67.11 -32.40
CA HIS A 3 15.47 67.57 -31.49
C HIS A 3 14.49 66.46 -31.08
N GLU A 4 14.03 66.34 -29.82
CA GLU A 4 14.29 66.96 -28.52
C GLU A 4 13.47 66.11 -27.51
N ILE A 5 13.86 66.07 -26.23
CA ILE A 5 13.02 65.55 -25.15
C ILE A 5 12.00 66.64 -24.76
N PRO A 6 10.80 66.27 -24.29
CA PRO A 6 10.33 66.92 -23.07
C PRO A 6 9.68 65.98 -22.03
N GLU A 7 9.64 66.56 -20.85
CA GLU A 7 9.33 66.10 -19.50
C GLU A 7 7.84 65.79 -19.24
N ALA A 8 7.57 65.15 -18.09
CA ALA A 8 6.34 64.47 -17.66
C ALA A 8 5.06 65.33 -17.54
N PRO A 9 3.91 64.65 -17.36
CA PRO A 9 3.09 64.98 -16.18
C PRO A 9 2.50 63.74 -15.46
N SER A 10 2.34 63.87 -14.14
CA SER A 10 1.45 63.06 -13.30
C SER A 10 -0.01 63.52 -13.48
N PRO A 11 -0.99 62.61 -13.28
CA PRO A 11 -2.09 62.99 -12.40
C PRO A 11 -2.60 61.85 -11.50
N ASP A 12 -3.09 62.27 -10.35
CA ASP A 12 -3.93 61.55 -9.41
C ASP A 12 -5.21 61.02 -10.07
N GLU A 13 -5.61 59.79 -9.76
CA GLU A 13 -7.02 59.40 -9.76
C GLU A 13 -7.33 58.59 -8.49
N GLU A 14 -7.91 59.29 -7.51
CA GLU A 14 -8.84 58.70 -6.54
C GLU A 14 -10.13 58.33 -7.27
N VAL A 15 -10.64 57.10 -7.07
CA VAL A 15 -12.07 56.79 -7.26
C VAL A 15 -12.56 55.86 -6.15
N SER A 16 -13.40 56.45 -5.31
CA SER A 16 -14.52 55.99 -4.46
C SER A 16 -14.83 54.50 -4.22
N ASP A 17 -15.14 54.22 -2.94
CA ASP A 17 -15.79 53.04 -2.34
C ASP A 17 -17.20 52.73 -2.91
N PRO A 18 -17.78 51.52 -2.65
CA PRO A 18 -18.55 51.34 -1.40
C PRO A 18 -18.45 49.95 -0.73
N ASP A 19 -18.64 49.95 0.59
CA ASP A 19 -19.07 48.81 1.42
C ASP A 19 -20.35 48.15 0.89
N GLU A 20 -20.40 46.82 0.75
CA GLU A 20 -21.57 45.92 0.88
C GLU A 20 -21.04 44.47 0.82
N ASP A 21 -21.56 43.41 1.42
CA ASP A 21 -22.47 43.15 2.52
C ASP A 21 -22.25 41.64 2.77
N ALA A 22 -22.06 41.26 4.04
CA ALA A 22 -21.93 39.87 4.41
C ALA A 22 -23.33 39.28 4.54
N SER A 23 -23.80 38.52 3.55
CA SER A 23 -24.93 37.61 3.74
C SER A 23 -25.04 36.51 2.67
N ASP A 24 -25.28 35.31 3.21
CA ASP A 24 -26.17 34.28 2.67
C ASP A 24 -25.62 33.27 1.63
N LEU A 25 -24.97 32.23 2.15
CA LEU A 25 -24.90 30.92 1.49
C LEU A 25 -25.85 29.97 2.22
N SER A 26 -27.10 29.95 1.80
CA SER A 26 -28.09 28.95 2.21
C SER A 26 -28.34 27.91 1.10
N ASP A 27 -27.85 26.69 1.36
CA ASP A 27 -28.41 25.32 1.11
C ASP A 27 -28.66 24.86 -0.37
N PRO A 28 -28.49 23.56 -0.76
CA PRO A 28 -29.13 22.41 -0.12
C PRO A 28 -28.24 21.19 0.15
N GLY A 29 -28.38 20.64 1.35
CA GLY A 29 -28.50 19.20 1.64
C GLY A 29 -27.82 18.20 0.67
N SER A 30 -26.70 17.65 1.11
CA SER A 30 -26.37 16.24 0.87
C SER A 30 -25.54 15.72 2.04
N ASP A 31 -26.21 15.58 3.18
CA ASP A 31 -25.78 14.66 4.23
C ASP A 31 -26.03 13.23 3.72
N ALA A 32 -25.20 12.82 2.77
CA ALA A 32 -24.96 11.41 2.53
C ALA A 32 -23.88 10.97 3.53
N SER A 33 -24.29 10.85 4.79
CA SER A 33 -23.62 10.00 5.77
C SER A 33 -23.50 8.61 5.16
N LEU A 34 -22.38 8.35 4.47
CA LEU A 34 -22.02 7.02 4.03
C LEU A 34 -21.95 6.17 5.30
N PRO A 35 -22.75 5.11 5.44
CA PRO A 35 -22.65 4.24 6.59
C PRO A 35 -21.21 3.70 6.63
N PRO A 36 -20.62 3.53 7.84
CA PRO A 36 -19.33 2.88 7.97
C PRO A 36 -19.40 1.57 7.19
N ARG A 37 -18.47 1.37 6.23
CA ARG A 37 -18.33 0.12 5.48
C ARG A 37 -18.34 -1.01 6.50
N GLN A 38 -19.47 -1.69 6.63
CA GLN A 38 -19.51 -2.96 7.32
C GLN A 38 -18.56 -3.85 6.53
N PRO A 39 -17.60 -4.53 7.18
CA PRO A 39 -16.80 -5.51 6.50
C PRO A 39 -17.78 -6.56 5.97
N THR A 40 -18.03 -6.55 4.66
CA THR A 40 -18.62 -7.69 3.97
C THR A 40 -17.82 -8.91 4.43
N PRO A 41 -18.47 -10.02 4.84
CA PRO A 41 -17.76 -11.24 5.18
C PRO A 41 -16.82 -11.55 4.04
N VAL A 42 -15.52 -11.37 4.26
CA VAL A 42 -14.51 -11.90 3.36
C VAL A 42 -14.71 -13.41 3.50
N GLU A 43 -15.27 -14.03 2.48
CA GLU A 43 -15.34 -15.48 2.37
C GLU A 43 -13.88 -15.95 2.43
N LEU A 44 -13.44 -16.34 3.63
CA LEU A 44 -12.10 -16.83 3.86
C LEU A 44 -11.99 -18.15 3.10
N ASP A 45 -11.11 -18.20 2.10
CA ASP A 45 -10.84 -19.44 1.36
C ASP A 45 -10.57 -20.59 2.35
N ASP A 46 -11.17 -21.76 2.11
CA ASP A 46 -11.01 -22.93 2.99
C ASP A 46 -9.50 -23.24 3.15
N PRO A 47 -8.98 -23.39 4.39
CA PRO A 47 -7.60 -23.80 4.63
C PRO A 47 -7.15 -25.03 3.83
N LYS A 48 -8.09 -25.94 3.50
CA LYS A 48 -7.84 -27.11 2.65
C LYS A 48 -7.50 -26.72 1.21
N ASP A 49 -8.20 -25.75 0.63
CA ASP A 49 -7.96 -25.30 -0.74
C ASP A 49 -6.61 -24.61 -0.87
N THR A 50 -6.21 -23.89 0.18
CA THR A 50 -4.88 -23.25 0.27
C THR A 50 -3.76 -24.29 0.33
N MET A 51 -3.89 -25.32 1.16
CA MET A 51 -2.88 -26.40 1.25
C MET A 51 -2.79 -27.23 -0.03
N SER A 52 -3.92 -27.51 -0.67
CA SER A 52 -3.99 -28.23 -1.95
C SER A 52 -3.25 -27.47 -3.06
N SER A 53 -3.51 -26.15 -3.17
CA SER A 53 -2.89 -25.28 -4.18
C SER A 53 -1.37 -25.24 -4.04
N ARG A 54 -0.85 -25.14 -2.81
CA ARG A 54 0.60 -25.15 -2.55
C ARG A 54 1.27 -26.44 -3.03
N ARG A 55 0.68 -27.59 -2.72
CA ARG A 55 1.22 -28.90 -3.12
C ARG A 55 1.25 -29.04 -4.64
N GLN A 56 0.19 -28.56 -5.31
CA GLN A 56 0.11 -28.59 -6.77
C GLN A 56 1.22 -27.74 -7.42
N THR A 57 1.42 -26.50 -6.96
CA THR A 57 2.48 -25.61 -7.49
C THR A 57 3.87 -26.22 -7.33
N VAL A 58 4.19 -26.79 -6.16
CA VAL A 58 5.47 -27.47 -5.93
C VAL A 58 5.63 -28.68 -6.84
N SER A 59 4.59 -29.50 -6.98
CA SER A 59 4.61 -30.66 -7.89
C SER A 59 4.86 -30.24 -9.34
N MET A 60 4.16 -29.22 -9.83
CA MET A 60 4.34 -28.71 -11.19
C MET A 60 5.75 -28.16 -11.39
N LYS A 61 6.26 -27.40 -10.42
CA LYS A 61 7.62 -26.84 -10.48
C LYS A 61 8.70 -27.91 -10.51
N ASN A 62 8.54 -28.99 -9.75
CA ASN A 62 9.49 -30.11 -9.72
C ASN A 62 9.53 -30.91 -11.04
N GLN A 63 8.48 -30.83 -11.85
CA GLN A 63 8.41 -31.47 -13.16
C GLN A 63 9.02 -30.60 -14.28
N LEU A 64 9.27 -29.32 -14.01
CA LEU A 64 9.81 -28.37 -14.96
C LEU A 64 11.33 -28.25 -14.81
N ASN A 65 12.02 -28.21 -15.95
CA ASN A 65 13.41 -27.81 -16.06
C ASN A 65 13.51 -26.39 -16.66
N GLN A 66 14.72 -25.86 -16.79
CA GLN A 66 14.93 -24.48 -17.26
C GLN A 66 14.37 -24.26 -18.68
N ASP A 67 14.58 -25.21 -19.59
CA ASP A 67 14.15 -25.09 -21.00
C ASP A 67 12.62 -25.18 -21.12
N SER A 68 12.00 -26.18 -20.49
CA SER A 68 10.54 -26.33 -20.47
C SER A 68 9.85 -25.14 -19.81
N THR A 69 10.45 -24.58 -18.75
CA THR A 69 9.96 -23.34 -18.11
C THR A 69 10.03 -22.18 -19.09
N TYR A 70 11.17 -21.98 -19.76
CA TYR A 70 11.34 -20.92 -20.75
C TYR A 70 10.31 -21.02 -21.88
N THR A 71 10.12 -22.21 -22.45
CA THR A 71 9.15 -22.43 -23.52
C THR A 71 7.72 -22.15 -23.05
N ALA A 72 7.34 -22.63 -21.86
CA ALA A 72 6.00 -22.39 -21.30
C ALA A 72 5.74 -20.90 -21.05
N VAL A 73 6.72 -20.18 -20.49
CA VAL A 73 6.63 -18.74 -20.24
C VAL A 73 6.52 -17.96 -21.56
N LYS A 74 7.35 -18.28 -22.55
CA LYS A 74 7.31 -17.64 -23.88
C LYS A 74 5.93 -17.82 -24.53
N ASN A 75 5.42 -19.04 -24.57
CA ASN A 75 4.11 -19.33 -25.15
C ASN A 75 2.98 -18.58 -24.41
N THR A 76 3.09 -18.45 -23.09
CA THR A 76 2.13 -17.69 -22.27
C THR A 76 2.17 -16.20 -22.61
N ILE A 77 3.37 -15.63 -22.79
CA ILE A 77 3.54 -14.22 -23.20
C ILE A 77 2.96 -14.00 -24.60
N ASP A 78 3.28 -14.88 -25.55
CA ASP A 78 2.77 -14.79 -26.92
C ASP A 78 1.22 -14.88 -26.95
N ALA A 79 0.64 -15.76 -26.12
CA ALA A 79 -0.81 -15.85 -25.96
C ALA A 79 -1.44 -14.60 -25.32
N MET A 80 -0.78 -13.99 -24.32
CA MET A 80 -1.26 -12.72 -23.75
C MET A 80 -1.29 -11.62 -24.82
N LEU A 81 -0.21 -11.47 -25.58
CA LEU A 81 -0.10 -10.48 -26.65
C LEU A 81 -1.13 -10.74 -27.76
N GLY A 82 -1.35 -12.00 -28.14
CA GLY A 82 -2.40 -12.39 -29.09
C GLY A 82 -3.81 -12.05 -28.62
N ASN A 83 -4.04 -11.99 -27.30
CA ASN A 83 -5.31 -11.57 -26.69
C ASN A 83 -5.38 -10.05 -26.40
N GLY A 84 -4.37 -9.27 -26.80
CA GLY A 84 -4.34 -7.82 -26.59
C GLY A 84 -4.11 -7.40 -25.14
N ILE A 85 -3.57 -8.28 -24.29
CA ILE A 85 -3.23 -7.97 -22.90
C ILE A 85 -1.73 -8.17 -22.65
N ASN A 86 -1.23 -7.56 -21.57
CA ASN A 86 0.14 -7.77 -21.09
C ASN A 86 0.13 -8.24 -19.64
N LEU A 87 1.31 -8.54 -19.09
CA LEU A 87 1.43 -9.08 -17.74
C LEU A 87 0.82 -8.16 -16.66
N PRO A 88 1.06 -6.82 -16.64
CA PRO A 88 0.39 -5.92 -15.71
C PRO A 88 -1.14 -6.01 -15.76
N ILE A 89 -1.74 -5.97 -16.96
CA ILE A 89 -3.20 -6.07 -17.13
C ILE A 89 -3.73 -7.41 -16.63
N LEU A 90 -3.00 -8.51 -16.90
CA LEU A 90 -3.36 -9.83 -16.41
C LEU A 90 -3.36 -9.87 -14.89
N LEU A 91 -2.27 -9.40 -14.25
CA LEU A 91 -2.15 -9.40 -12.80
C LEU A 91 -3.27 -8.56 -12.17
N GLU A 92 -3.53 -7.37 -12.70
CA GLU A 92 -4.59 -6.47 -12.24
C GLU A 92 -5.98 -7.11 -12.34
N ALA A 93 -6.29 -7.75 -13.47
CA ALA A 93 -7.56 -8.44 -13.68
C ALA A 93 -7.75 -9.61 -12.70
N ILE A 94 -6.67 -10.34 -12.38
CA ILE A 94 -6.71 -11.42 -11.40
C ILE A 94 -6.85 -10.87 -9.98
N THR A 95 -6.17 -9.76 -9.65
CA THR A 95 -6.15 -9.14 -8.31
C THR A 95 -7.34 -8.20 -8.05
N TRP A 96 -8.56 -8.73 -8.23
CA TRP A 96 -9.83 -8.08 -7.88
C TRP A 96 -10.23 -6.83 -8.67
N ASN A 97 -9.56 -6.48 -9.78
CA ASN A 97 -9.98 -5.33 -10.59
C ASN A 97 -10.97 -5.69 -11.73
N ASN A 98 -11.52 -6.91 -11.72
CA ASN A 98 -12.51 -7.34 -12.72
C ASN A 98 -13.55 -8.26 -12.09
N GLN A 99 -14.82 -7.82 -12.06
CA GLN A 99 -15.89 -8.59 -11.43
C GLN A 99 -16.08 -9.99 -12.05
N LYS A 100 -16.00 -10.10 -13.39
CA LYS A 100 -16.10 -11.39 -14.08
C LYS A 100 -14.95 -12.32 -13.70
N ALA A 101 -13.77 -11.77 -13.46
CA ALA A 101 -12.61 -12.53 -12.98
C ALA A 101 -12.78 -12.95 -11.51
N ILE A 102 -13.41 -12.11 -10.68
CA ILE A 102 -13.77 -12.44 -9.29
C ILE A 102 -14.77 -13.60 -9.26
N ASP A 103 -15.77 -13.62 -10.13
CA ASP A 103 -16.82 -14.64 -10.11
C ASP A 103 -16.35 -15.98 -10.72
N ASN A 104 -15.30 -15.96 -11.56
CA ASN A 104 -14.79 -17.15 -12.21
C ASN A 104 -14.00 -18.04 -11.24
N ALA A 105 -14.50 -19.24 -10.97
CA ALA A 105 -13.88 -20.20 -10.04
C ALA A 105 -12.42 -20.55 -10.40
N ARG A 106 -12.07 -20.67 -11.68
CA ARG A 106 -10.69 -20.99 -12.09
C ARG A 106 -9.75 -19.82 -11.83
N ILE A 107 -10.19 -18.58 -12.10
CA ILE A 107 -9.37 -17.39 -11.83
C ILE A 107 -9.22 -17.17 -10.33
N ARG A 108 -10.29 -17.36 -9.54
CA ARG A 108 -10.21 -17.37 -8.08
C ARG A 108 -9.18 -18.37 -7.58
N TYR A 109 -9.23 -19.61 -8.06
CA TYR A 109 -8.26 -20.63 -7.70
C TYR A 109 -6.81 -20.20 -8.00
N GLN A 110 -6.54 -19.65 -9.19
CA GLN A 110 -5.19 -19.16 -9.53
C GLN A 110 -4.75 -17.99 -8.64
N ARG A 111 -5.67 -17.08 -8.31
CA ARG A 111 -5.40 -16.00 -7.35
C ARG A 111 -5.04 -16.55 -5.97
N THR A 112 -5.86 -17.46 -5.44
CA THR A 112 -5.61 -18.09 -4.13
C THR A 112 -4.28 -18.85 -4.14
N ALA A 113 -4.00 -19.59 -5.21
CA ALA A 113 -2.73 -20.29 -5.41
C ALA A 113 -1.54 -19.33 -5.39
N LEU A 114 -1.61 -18.18 -6.09
CA LEU A 114 -0.55 -17.17 -6.09
C LEU A 114 -0.39 -16.49 -4.72
N LEU A 115 -1.47 -15.98 -4.14
CA LEU A 115 -1.42 -15.12 -2.94
C LEU A 115 -1.05 -15.88 -1.67
N HIS A 116 -1.31 -17.19 -1.64
CA HIS A 116 -0.92 -18.05 -0.54
C HIS A 116 0.29 -18.94 -0.88
N SER A 117 0.94 -18.74 -2.02
CA SER A 117 2.13 -19.50 -2.43
C SER A 117 3.34 -19.21 -1.54
N GLN A 118 4.28 -20.15 -1.48
CA GLN A 118 5.61 -19.90 -0.89
C GLN A 118 6.50 -19.10 -1.85
N GLU A 119 6.12 -19.08 -3.13
CA GLU A 119 6.79 -18.41 -4.22
C GLU A 119 6.59 -16.89 -4.18
N LEU A 120 5.41 -16.39 -3.78
CA LEU A 120 5.12 -14.96 -3.81
C LEU A 120 6.11 -14.12 -2.99
N PRO A 121 6.47 -14.45 -1.74
CA PRO A 121 7.50 -13.71 -1.00
C PRO A 121 8.84 -13.67 -1.75
N VAL A 122 9.26 -14.79 -2.36
CA VAL A 122 10.52 -14.87 -3.13
C VAL A 122 10.43 -14.03 -4.41
N ILE A 123 9.27 -13.99 -5.06
CA ILE A 123 9.02 -13.14 -6.22
C ILE A 123 9.12 -11.67 -5.84
N LEU A 124 8.47 -11.26 -4.74
CA LEU A 124 8.49 -9.89 -4.24
C LEU A 124 9.92 -9.47 -3.85
N GLU A 125 10.68 -10.33 -3.18
CA GLU A 125 12.08 -10.05 -2.86
C GLU A 125 12.93 -9.84 -4.13
N ARG A 126 12.72 -10.66 -5.16
CA ARG A 126 13.41 -10.50 -6.45
C ARG A 126 12.96 -9.26 -7.21
N TRP A 127 11.71 -8.81 -7.07
CA TRP A 127 11.25 -7.55 -7.63
C TRP A 127 11.88 -6.36 -6.91
N TRP A 128 11.94 -6.38 -5.58
CA TRP A 128 12.59 -5.33 -4.78
C TRP A 128 14.09 -5.28 -5.06
N LYS A 129 14.73 -6.45 -5.19
CA LYS A 129 16.18 -6.58 -5.36
C LYS A 129 16.50 -7.64 -6.44
N PRO A 130 16.47 -7.30 -7.74
CA PRO A 130 16.72 -8.27 -8.82
C PRO A 130 18.15 -8.86 -8.79
N PRO A 131 18.36 -10.18 -9.01
CA PRO A 131 19.72 -10.76 -9.01
C PRO A 131 20.70 -9.97 -9.89
N ARG A 132 21.96 -9.84 -9.43
CA ARG A 132 23.02 -9.24 -10.27
C ARG A 132 23.44 -10.26 -11.31
N ASP A 133 23.58 -9.81 -12.55
CA ASP A 133 24.26 -10.59 -13.57
C ASP A 133 25.77 -10.55 -13.26
N LEU A 134 26.27 -11.62 -12.64
CA LEU A 134 27.68 -11.77 -12.30
C LEU A 134 28.53 -12.16 -13.51
N LEU A 135 27.91 -12.64 -14.60
CA LEU A 135 28.60 -13.04 -15.83
C LEU A 135 28.99 -11.81 -16.66
N ARG A 136 28.23 -10.72 -16.54
CA ARG A 136 28.58 -9.45 -17.17
C ARG A 136 29.47 -8.62 -16.23
N ARG A 137 30.79 -8.61 -16.50
CA ARG A 137 31.75 -7.75 -15.78
C ARG A 137 31.29 -6.29 -15.84
N GLY A 138 30.98 -5.70 -14.68
CA GLY A 138 30.44 -4.32 -14.58
C GLY A 138 28.93 -4.20 -14.83
N GLY A 139 28.17 -5.29 -14.82
CA GLY A 139 26.72 -5.28 -15.01
C GLY A 139 26.00 -4.45 -13.94
N LYS A 140 25.41 -3.33 -14.35
CA LYS A 140 24.47 -2.56 -13.51
C LYS A 140 23.31 -3.49 -13.12
N ARG A 141 22.91 -3.47 -11.84
CA ARG A 141 21.73 -4.22 -11.38
C ARG A 141 20.51 -3.75 -12.20
N PRO A 142 19.65 -4.66 -12.68
CA PRO A 142 18.39 -4.27 -13.30
C PRO A 142 17.62 -3.33 -12.37
N GLU A 143 16.94 -2.35 -12.95
CA GLU A 143 16.01 -1.51 -12.21
C GLU A 143 14.82 -2.39 -11.79
N GLY A 144 14.79 -2.72 -10.50
CA GLY A 144 13.67 -3.44 -9.90
C GLY A 144 12.56 -2.49 -9.47
N ALA A 145 11.55 -3.04 -8.82
CA ALA A 145 10.48 -2.25 -8.22
C ALA A 145 10.90 -1.63 -6.86
N THR A 146 12.19 -1.36 -6.65
CA THR A 146 12.75 -0.99 -5.34
C THR A 146 12.02 0.21 -4.73
N SER A 147 11.97 1.32 -5.47
CA SER A 147 11.33 2.56 -5.01
C SER A 147 9.82 2.38 -4.75
N THR A 148 9.11 1.71 -5.66
CA THR A 148 7.67 1.44 -5.49
C THR A 148 7.38 0.55 -4.30
N MET A 149 8.19 -0.50 -4.09
CA MET A 149 8.01 -1.45 -2.99
C MET A 149 8.36 -0.82 -1.64
N GLU A 150 9.40 0.02 -1.56
CA GLU A 150 9.73 0.75 -0.34
C GLU A 150 8.64 1.74 0.04
N ALA A 151 8.14 2.53 -0.93
CA ALA A 151 7.03 3.44 -0.69
C ALA A 151 5.76 2.70 -0.21
N PHE A 152 5.45 1.56 -0.84
CA PHE A 152 4.35 0.70 -0.41
C PHE A 152 4.57 0.14 1.00
N ALA A 153 5.77 -0.37 1.31
CA ALA A 153 6.11 -0.92 2.61
C ALA A 153 5.98 0.13 3.73
N VAL A 154 6.47 1.35 3.49
CA VAL A 154 6.32 2.49 4.42
C VAL A 154 4.85 2.80 4.67
N LYS A 155 4.03 2.86 3.61
CA LYS A 155 2.58 3.09 3.75
C LYS A 155 1.92 2.01 4.63
N VAL A 156 2.17 0.73 4.33
CA VAL A 156 1.60 -0.40 5.08
C VAL A 156 2.07 -0.41 6.53
N ALA A 157 3.36 -0.19 6.79
CA ALA A 157 3.92 -0.11 8.13
C ALA A 157 3.30 1.05 8.92
N THR A 158 3.14 2.21 8.28
CA THR A 158 2.48 3.39 8.90
C THR A 158 1.04 3.08 9.30
N ASP A 159 0.27 2.41 8.43
CA ASP A 159 -1.11 2.05 8.72
C ASP A 159 -1.23 0.97 9.81
N LEU A 160 -0.26 0.06 9.90
CA LEU A 160 -0.14 -0.90 11.02
C LEU A 160 0.14 -0.18 12.33
N ILE A 161 1.21 0.62 12.39
CA ILE A 161 1.61 1.36 13.58
C ILE A 161 0.50 2.31 14.04
N ARG A 162 -0.19 2.99 13.11
CA ARG A 162 -1.32 3.88 13.45
C ARG A 162 -2.46 3.12 14.13
N ARG A 163 -2.77 1.90 13.67
CA ARG A 163 -3.80 1.05 14.30
C ARG A 163 -3.37 0.61 15.70
N GLU A 164 -2.13 0.17 15.85
CA GLU A 164 -1.55 -0.22 17.14
C GLU A 164 -1.54 0.95 18.14
N LEU A 165 -1.09 2.14 17.71
CA LEU A 165 -1.11 3.36 18.52
C LEU A 165 -2.53 3.77 18.93
N LYS A 166 -3.51 3.63 18.03
CA LYS A 166 -4.92 3.92 18.36
C LYS A 166 -5.47 2.95 19.42
N ALA A 167 -5.03 1.69 19.39
CA ALA A 167 -5.40 0.69 20.40
C ALA A 167 -4.68 0.91 21.74
N LEU A 168 -3.42 1.37 21.70
CA LEU A 168 -2.63 1.70 22.89
C LEU A 168 -3.08 2.99 23.58
N GLY A 169 -3.52 3.98 22.82
CA GLY A 169 -3.85 5.32 23.33
C GLY A 169 -4.72 5.33 24.59
N PRO A 170 -5.83 4.58 24.65
CA PRO A 170 -6.65 4.46 25.86
C PRO A 170 -5.93 3.79 27.05
N LYS A 171 -5.02 2.85 26.79
CA LYS A 171 -4.30 2.07 27.81
C LYS A 171 -3.13 2.84 28.42
N LEU A 172 -2.54 3.75 27.65
CA LEU A 172 -1.44 4.62 28.08
C LEU A 172 -1.91 5.93 28.73
N ARG A 173 -3.23 6.18 28.78
CA ARG A 173 -3.78 7.37 29.44
C ARG A 173 -3.86 7.17 30.94
N LEU A 174 -3.41 8.18 31.68
CA LEU A 174 -3.74 8.31 33.09
C LEU A 174 -5.23 8.62 33.26
N PRO A 175 -5.89 8.08 34.30
CA PRO A 175 -7.23 8.50 34.67
C PRO A 175 -7.29 10.00 34.92
N ALA A 176 -8.40 10.65 34.55
CA ALA A 176 -8.57 12.09 34.73
C ALA A 176 -8.37 12.49 36.20
N GLY A 177 -7.55 13.52 36.45
CA GLY A 177 -7.24 14.02 37.79
C GLY A 177 -6.16 13.27 38.56
N LYS A 178 -5.45 12.33 37.94
CA LYS A 178 -4.26 11.69 38.51
C LYS A 178 -2.99 12.18 37.81
N ASP A 179 -2.01 12.64 38.60
CA ASP A 179 -0.66 12.91 38.11
C ASP A 179 0.16 11.62 37.99
N VAL A 180 1.27 11.72 37.24
CA VAL A 180 2.24 10.64 37.09
C VAL A 180 2.88 10.36 38.45
N ASP A 181 2.64 9.16 38.99
CA ASP A 181 3.28 8.71 40.21
C ASP A 181 4.70 8.23 39.90
N CYS A 182 5.70 8.82 40.55
CA CYS A 182 7.11 8.45 40.36
C CYS A 182 7.39 6.99 40.76
N GLU A 183 6.63 6.42 41.71
CA GLU A 183 6.77 5.00 42.07
C GLU A 183 6.27 4.08 40.95
N ARG A 184 5.35 4.53 40.09
CA ARG A 184 4.87 3.78 38.92
C ARG A 184 5.75 3.95 37.68
N LEU A 185 6.76 4.83 37.74
CA LEU A 185 7.85 4.95 36.76
C LEU A 185 9.12 4.20 37.21
N THR A 186 9.01 3.36 38.23
CA THR A 186 10.08 2.41 38.61
C THR A 186 10.25 1.33 37.54
N GLU A 187 11.33 0.56 37.66
CA GLU A 187 11.66 -0.55 36.74
C GLU A 187 10.47 -1.51 36.52
N ALA A 188 9.67 -1.78 37.57
CA ALA A 188 8.47 -2.60 37.49
C ALA A 188 7.37 -2.02 36.58
N GLY A 189 7.17 -0.69 36.62
CA GLY A 189 6.20 -0.03 35.73
C GLY A 189 6.67 0.03 34.27
N VAL A 190 7.99 0.10 34.05
CA VAL A 190 8.60 0.02 32.72
C VAL A 190 8.47 -1.39 32.13
N GLU A 191 8.63 -2.43 32.94
CA GLU A 191 8.38 -3.81 32.53
C GLU A 191 6.92 -4.05 32.14
N GLU A 192 5.96 -3.57 32.96
CA GLU A 192 4.53 -3.65 32.63
C GLU A 192 4.21 -2.94 31.30
N MET A 193 4.76 -1.75 31.08
CA MET A 193 4.58 -1.00 29.83
C MET A 193 5.24 -1.72 28.64
N THR A 194 6.38 -2.37 28.85
CA THR A 194 7.07 -3.15 27.82
C THR A 194 6.23 -4.35 27.37
N GLU A 195 5.67 -5.11 28.32
CA GLU A 195 4.79 -6.24 28.01
C GLU A 195 3.51 -5.78 27.32
N LEU A 196 2.95 -4.65 27.76
CA LEU A 196 1.82 -4.01 27.09
C LEU A 196 2.13 -3.66 25.63
N MET A 197 3.28 -3.05 25.36
CA MET A 197 3.70 -2.70 24.00
C MET A 197 3.97 -3.93 23.14
N LYS A 198 4.59 -4.98 23.68
CA LYS A 198 4.80 -6.26 22.95
C LYS A 198 3.48 -6.92 22.55
N HIS A 199 2.49 -6.87 23.44
CA HIS A 199 1.19 -7.50 23.22
C HIS A 199 0.29 -6.68 22.28
N ASP A 200 0.16 -5.37 22.53
CA ASP A 200 -0.83 -4.51 21.85
C ASP A 200 -0.26 -3.72 20.66
N ALA A 201 1.06 -3.61 20.57
CA ALA A 201 1.74 -2.98 19.44
C ALA A 201 2.98 -3.78 18.96
N PRO A 202 2.79 -5.07 18.60
CA PRO A 202 3.89 -5.96 18.26
C PRO A 202 4.69 -5.51 17.04
N THR A 203 4.06 -4.85 16.06
CA THR A 203 4.77 -4.37 14.86
C THR A 203 5.64 -3.18 15.20
N MET A 204 5.08 -2.20 15.92
CA MET A 204 5.84 -1.04 16.39
C MET A 204 7.00 -1.48 17.30
N TRP A 205 6.77 -2.39 18.24
CA TRP A 205 7.81 -2.91 19.13
C TRP A 205 8.98 -3.51 18.36
N LYS A 206 8.71 -4.39 17.38
CA LYS A 206 9.72 -5.02 16.51
C LYS A 206 10.51 -4.04 15.63
N LEU A 207 10.00 -2.82 15.40
CA LEU A 207 10.70 -1.81 14.62
C LEU A 207 11.59 -0.90 15.48
N LEU A 208 11.29 -0.78 16.77
CA LEU A 208 12.01 0.06 17.71
C LEU A 208 13.19 -0.66 18.39
N TYR A 209 13.19 -2.00 18.39
CA TYR A 209 14.17 -2.85 19.06
C TYR A 209 14.59 -4.02 18.15
#